data_AF-A0A947YUA9-F1
#
_entry.id   AF-A0A947YUA9-F1
#
_cell.length_a   1.000
_cell.length_b   1.000
_cell.length_c   1.000
_cell.angle_alpha   90.00
_cell.angle_beta   90.00
_cell.angle_gamma   90.00
#
_symmetry.space_group_name_H-M   'P 1'
#
loop_
_entity.id
_entity.type
_entity.pdbx_description
1 polymer ?
#
loop_
_entity_poly.entity_id
_entity_poly.type
_entity_poly.pdbx_seq_one_letter_code
_entity_poly.pdbx_strand_id
1 'polypeptide(L)'
;MKISTKNIFLLIITSIFFISCTTDDIVSKFRSGFPEENMVKLDIPENTKKALNDTSAFYLLTLQTTRDVNYAIINWLAMVKLIISYPATDSGEDSAVWGPWLPDDGLSFVEYKFEVEKNATNGYDYSLSMRTRNPVGSWNPVYTGSFISSDENAFNEGTMSFNFTLASSVDPAIRQSGEISVSYNYSNGGKDNLVSFVDFVDEHGNGPVNADYHYVAASAGNGFFDYEATADIHTDDPDGASYPLKEHLALRSRWTANGAGRTDATVTEGDLPSLSITDYRISECWGNTFSSVYMEEWASFTTADPWNEVKWGEASSCESTMQSFEEPEF
;
A
#
# COMPACT_ATOMS: atom_id res chain seq x y z
N MET A 1 14.27 -41.79 12.14
CA MET A 1 13.85 -40.72 13.06
C MET A 1 12.67 -40.01 12.39
N LYS A 2 11.43 -40.34 12.80
CA LYS A 2 10.20 -39.83 12.18
C LYS A 2 9.95 -38.43 12.72
N ILE A 3 10.08 -37.41 11.88
CA ILE A 3 9.68 -36.04 12.21
C ILE A 3 8.18 -35.95 11.93
N SER A 4 7.42 -35.73 13.00
CA SER A 4 5.97 -35.67 13.01
C SER A 4 5.47 -34.37 12.36
N THR A 5 4.60 -34.51 11.36
CA THR A 5 3.91 -33.48 10.54
C THR A 5 3.00 -32.50 11.30
N LYS A 6 3.10 -32.42 12.64
CA LYS A 6 2.05 -31.85 13.50
C LYS A 6 2.19 -30.39 13.91
N ASN A 7 3.30 -29.69 13.65
CA ASN A 7 3.56 -28.38 14.28
C ASN A 7 4.06 -27.26 13.34
N ILE A 8 3.87 -27.32 12.01
CA ILE A 8 4.45 -26.32 11.09
C ILE A 8 3.41 -25.46 10.33
N PHE A 9 2.14 -25.86 10.26
CA PHE A 9 1.17 -25.18 9.38
C PHE A 9 0.14 -24.25 10.04
N LEU A 10 0.15 -24.15 11.37
CA LEU A 10 -0.69 -23.21 12.12
C LEU A 10 -0.15 -21.76 12.09
N LEU A 11 0.66 -21.41 11.07
CA LEU A 11 1.47 -20.20 11.06
C LEU A 11 1.18 -19.22 9.92
N ILE A 12 0.18 -19.47 9.06
CA ILE A 12 0.05 -18.68 7.80
C ILE A 12 -1.37 -18.17 7.51
N ILE A 13 -2.42 -18.66 8.18
CA ILE A 13 -3.76 -18.03 8.17
C ILE A 13 -4.20 -17.62 9.60
N THR A 14 -3.35 -17.88 10.60
CA THR A 14 -3.55 -17.48 12.01
C THR A 14 -2.23 -17.09 12.69
N SER A 15 -1.33 -16.42 11.97
CA SER A 15 -0.15 -15.75 12.55
C SER A 15 -0.21 -14.25 12.39
N ILE A 16 -1.27 -13.71 12.96
CA ILE A 16 -1.18 -12.49 13.72
C ILE A 16 -1.08 -12.95 15.20
N PHE A 17 0.15 -12.93 15.74
CA PHE A 17 0.61 -13.13 17.13
C PHE A 17 0.53 -14.53 17.80
N PHE A 18 1.71 -15.11 18.07
CA PHE A 18 2.20 -15.47 19.42
C PHE A 18 3.72 -15.73 19.40
N ILE A 19 4.53 -14.71 19.70
CA ILE A 19 5.81 -14.88 20.41
C ILE A 19 5.61 -14.22 21.78
N SER A 20 5.63 -15.03 22.84
CA SER A 20 5.58 -14.56 24.22
C SER A 20 6.98 -14.46 24.81
N CYS A 21 7.21 -13.32 25.45
CA CYS A 21 8.23 -13.01 26.47
C CYS A 21 9.71 -12.96 26.03
N THR A 22 10.19 -11.78 25.66
CA THR A 22 10.93 -10.87 26.56
C THR A 22 11.30 -9.58 25.83
N THR A 23 11.07 -8.44 26.52
CA THR A 23 11.63 -7.08 26.32
C THR A 23 11.34 -6.36 24.99
N ASP A 24 10.52 -5.30 25.09
CA ASP A 24 10.38 -4.14 24.20
C ASP A 24 10.06 -4.40 22.71
N ASP A 25 8.81 -4.84 22.55
CA ASP A 25 7.81 -4.41 21.58
C ASP A 25 8.23 -4.26 20.09
N ILE A 26 8.45 -5.40 19.46
CA ILE A 26 8.41 -5.59 18.01
C ILE A 26 6.95 -5.58 17.48
N VAL A 27 5.96 -5.71 18.37
CA VAL A 27 4.53 -5.76 18.03
C VAL A 27 3.95 -4.36 17.79
N SER A 28 4.42 -3.32 18.49
CA SER A 28 4.14 -1.92 18.12
C SER A 28 4.76 -1.51 16.78
N LYS A 29 5.88 -2.11 16.38
CA LYS A 29 6.50 -1.90 15.05
C LYS A 29 5.73 -2.53 13.89
N PHE A 30 4.79 -3.43 14.17
CA PHE A 30 3.88 -3.98 13.16
C PHE A 30 2.58 -3.17 13.03
N ARG A 31 2.26 -2.32 14.02
CA ARG A 31 1.18 -1.32 13.92
C ARG A 31 1.60 -0.08 13.13
N SER A 32 2.89 0.23 13.10
CA SER A 32 3.48 1.34 12.34
C SER A 32 3.72 1.03 10.86
N GLY A 33 3.18 -0.08 10.34
CA GLY A 33 3.29 -0.53 8.94
C GLY A 33 2.08 -0.18 8.08
N PHE A 34 1.23 0.70 8.59
CA PHE A 34 0.36 1.57 7.83
C PHE A 34 0.75 2.99 8.25
N PRO A 35 0.51 4.02 7.43
CA PRO A 35 0.55 5.38 7.94
C PRO A 35 -0.28 5.42 9.22
N GLU A 36 0.36 5.68 10.36
CA GLU A 36 -0.38 5.99 11.58
C GLU A 36 -1.22 7.24 11.30
N GLU A 37 -2.32 7.43 12.04
CA GLU A 37 -3.17 8.62 11.91
C GLU A 37 -2.32 9.91 11.99
N ASN A 38 -1.27 9.92 12.82
CA ASN A 38 -0.24 10.97 12.95
C ASN A 38 0.76 11.10 11.75
N MET A 39 0.79 10.14 10.81
CA MET A 39 1.66 10.09 9.62
C MET A 39 0.91 10.48 8.34
N VAL A 40 -0.42 10.35 8.31
CA VAL A 40 -1.32 10.96 7.30
C VAL A 40 -1.88 12.30 7.80
N LYS A 41 -1.77 12.57 9.10
CA LYS A 41 -2.15 13.86 9.68
C LYS A 41 -1.34 14.97 9.06
N LEU A 42 -2.07 15.92 8.51
CA LEU A 42 -1.65 17.31 8.61
C LEU A 42 -1.87 17.77 10.06
N ASP A 43 -0.96 17.37 10.95
CA ASP A 43 -0.87 17.97 12.28
C ASP A 43 -0.44 19.44 12.10
N ILE A 44 -1.42 20.34 12.04
CA ILE A 44 -1.22 21.75 12.36
C ILE A 44 -1.82 21.99 13.76
N PRO A 45 -1.16 21.51 14.82
CA PRO A 45 -1.06 22.35 16.01
C PRO A 45 0.38 22.48 16.52
N GLU A 46 0.75 23.72 16.84
CA GLU A 46 2.03 24.12 17.46
C GLU A 46 2.48 23.11 18.52
N ASN A 47 3.69 22.54 18.38
CA ASN A 47 4.66 22.23 19.46
C ASN A 47 5.52 20.95 19.31
N THR A 48 5.48 20.23 18.18
CA THR A 48 6.66 19.45 17.74
C THR A 48 7.25 20.10 16.51
N LYS A 49 8.08 21.12 16.73
CA LYS A 49 8.74 21.89 15.66
C LYS A 49 9.67 20.96 14.88
N LYS A 50 9.19 20.38 13.77
CA LYS A 50 10.08 20.02 12.67
C LYS A 50 10.76 21.30 12.21
N ALA A 51 12.07 21.26 12.05
CA ALA A 51 12.90 22.39 11.70
C ALA A 51 13.80 22.08 10.52
N LEU A 52 14.36 23.13 9.93
CA LEU A 52 15.44 23.00 8.95
C LEU A 52 16.52 22.05 9.48
N ASN A 53 16.91 21.09 8.65
CA ASN A 53 17.86 20.00 8.91
C ASN A 53 17.35 18.78 9.70
N ASP A 54 16.12 18.80 10.23
CA ASP A 54 15.49 17.56 10.68
C ASP A 54 15.22 16.63 9.49
N THR A 55 15.10 15.33 9.72
CA THR A 55 14.71 14.39 8.67
C THR A 55 13.37 14.82 8.05
N SER A 56 13.32 14.91 6.72
CA SER A 56 12.11 15.35 6.01
C SER A 56 10.91 14.48 6.35
N ALA A 57 9.77 15.13 6.57
CA ALA A 57 8.50 14.50 6.85
C ALA A 57 8.05 13.66 5.66
N PHE A 58 8.06 14.26 4.47
CA PHE A 58 7.59 13.62 3.26
C PHE A 58 8.55 12.54 2.75
N TYR A 59 9.86 12.65 3.02
CA TYR A 59 10.79 11.55 2.83
C TYR A 59 10.38 10.33 3.66
N LEU A 60 10.10 10.52 4.96
CA LEU A 60 9.69 9.41 5.84
C LEU A 60 8.36 8.81 5.41
N LEU A 61 7.37 9.64 5.06
CA LEU A 61 6.09 9.19 4.52
C LEU A 61 6.29 8.32 3.27
N THR A 62 7.02 8.85 2.28
CA THR A 62 7.31 8.14 1.03
C THR A 62 7.99 6.79 1.28
N LEU A 63 9.01 6.79 2.15
CA LEU A 63 9.75 5.59 2.50
C LEU A 63 8.87 4.55 3.21
N GLN A 64 8.07 5.00 4.18
CA GLN A 64 7.22 4.12 4.98
C GLN A 64 6.12 3.51 4.12
N THR A 65 5.35 4.33 3.40
CA THR A 65 4.30 3.87 2.49
C THR A 65 4.83 2.90 1.45
N THR A 66 5.98 3.20 0.83
CA THR A 66 6.63 2.28 -0.11
C THR A 66 6.99 0.95 0.53
N ARG A 67 7.49 0.94 1.78
CA ARG A 67 7.84 -0.30 2.50
C ARG A 67 6.62 -1.14 2.80
N ASP A 68 5.53 -0.51 3.21
CA ASP A 68 4.31 -1.19 3.64
C ASP A 68 3.61 -1.88 2.48
N VAL A 69 3.45 -1.16 1.36
CA VAL A 69 2.93 -1.72 0.11
C VAL A 69 3.81 -2.87 -0.38
N ASN A 70 5.14 -2.70 -0.38
CA ASN A 70 6.06 -3.76 -0.78
C ASN A 70 5.99 -4.98 0.15
N TYR A 71 5.83 -4.77 1.46
CA TYR A 71 5.72 -5.85 2.42
C TYR A 71 4.45 -6.68 2.17
N ALA A 72 3.31 -6.02 1.91
CA ALA A 72 2.07 -6.70 1.52
C ALA A 72 2.24 -7.54 0.25
N ILE A 73 2.80 -6.96 -0.81
CA ILE A 73 3.07 -7.65 -2.08
C ILE A 73 4.01 -8.85 -1.88
N ILE A 74 5.10 -8.69 -1.12
CA ILE A 74 6.05 -9.77 -0.82
C ILE A 74 5.35 -10.92 -0.10
N ASN A 75 4.45 -10.63 0.85
CA ASN A 75 3.72 -11.67 1.57
C ASN A 75 2.78 -12.47 0.65
N TRP A 76 2.08 -11.80 -0.27
CA TRP A 76 1.21 -12.48 -1.24
C TRP A 76 2.02 -13.37 -2.19
N LEU A 77 3.15 -12.86 -2.70
CA LEU A 77 4.05 -13.64 -3.54
C LEU A 77 4.68 -14.81 -2.77
N ALA A 78 5.02 -14.61 -1.49
CA ALA A 78 5.54 -15.68 -0.63
C ALA A 78 4.50 -16.77 -0.39
N MET A 79 3.22 -16.40 -0.22
CA MET A 79 2.11 -17.34 -0.12
C MET A 79 1.99 -18.19 -1.38
N VAL A 80 1.98 -17.57 -2.57
CA VAL A 80 1.93 -18.30 -3.86
C VAL A 80 3.12 -19.25 -3.97
N LYS A 81 4.34 -18.75 -3.72
CA LYS A 81 5.57 -19.56 -3.75
C LYS A 81 5.51 -20.75 -2.81
N LEU A 82 4.92 -20.58 -1.63
CA LEU A 82 4.74 -21.66 -0.68
C LEU A 82 3.75 -22.71 -1.20
N ILE A 83 2.59 -22.30 -1.73
CA ILE A 83 1.60 -23.22 -2.30
C ILE A 83 2.23 -24.07 -3.40
N ILE A 84 2.88 -23.44 -4.38
CA ILE A 84 3.48 -24.13 -5.53
C ILE A 84 4.74 -24.94 -5.17
N SER A 85 5.29 -24.78 -3.95
CA SER A 85 6.39 -25.62 -3.46
C SER A 85 5.94 -27.05 -3.13
N TYR A 86 4.64 -27.28 -2.98
CA TYR A 86 4.06 -28.61 -2.84
C TYR A 86 3.72 -29.22 -4.20
N PRO A 87 3.68 -30.56 -4.33
CA PRO A 87 3.15 -31.19 -5.53
C PRO A 87 1.70 -30.76 -5.80
N ALA A 88 1.40 -30.45 -7.05
CA ALA A 88 0.03 -30.23 -7.50
C ALA A 88 -0.81 -31.50 -7.24
N THR A 89 -2.08 -31.31 -6.88
CA THR A 89 -3.05 -32.40 -6.72
C THR A 89 -3.54 -32.92 -8.07
N ASP A 90 -3.59 -32.02 -9.06
CA ASP A 90 -3.84 -32.34 -10.46
C ASP A 90 -3.02 -31.43 -11.37
N SER A 91 -2.56 -31.92 -12.51
CA SER A 91 -1.77 -31.14 -13.46
C SER A 91 -1.91 -31.68 -14.88
N GLY A 92 -2.08 -30.78 -15.85
CA GLY A 92 -2.08 -31.05 -17.28
C GLY A 92 -0.89 -30.40 -17.99
N GLU A 93 -0.98 -30.33 -19.32
CA GLU A 93 0.02 -29.66 -20.16
C GLU A 93 0.06 -28.14 -19.92
N ASP A 94 -1.13 -27.54 -19.74
CA ASP A 94 -1.30 -26.09 -19.65
C ASP A 94 -1.94 -25.64 -18.32
N SER A 95 -2.08 -26.53 -17.33
CA SER A 95 -2.70 -26.18 -16.05
C SER A 95 -2.18 -26.99 -14.87
N ALA A 96 -2.29 -26.43 -13.68
CA ALA A 96 -1.98 -27.11 -12.42
C ALA A 96 -2.92 -26.64 -11.30
N VAL A 97 -3.30 -27.58 -10.44
CA VAL A 97 -4.23 -27.36 -9.32
C VAL A 97 -3.61 -27.87 -8.03
N TRP A 98 -3.61 -27.03 -7.00
CA TRP A 98 -3.25 -27.40 -5.63
C TRP A 98 -4.52 -27.36 -4.77
N GLY A 99 -4.87 -28.49 -4.18
CA GLY A 99 -6.08 -28.65 -3.39
C GLY A 99 -7.18 -29.45 -4.11
N PRO A 100 -8.41 -29.44 -3.59
CA PRO A 100 -8.87 -28.64 -2.46
C PRO A 100 -8.17 -29.04 -1.15
N TRP A 101 -7.80 -28.05 -0.32
CA TRP A 101 -7.29 -28.31 1.03
C TRP A 101 -8.18 -27.69 2.10
N LEU A 102 -8.22 -28.40 3.22
CA LEU A 102 -8.83 -27.97 4.47
C LEU A 102 -7.69 -27.67 5.45
N PRO A 103 -7.72 -26.52 6.15
CA PRO A 103 -6.86 -26.32 7.31
C PRO A 103 -7.10 -27.42 8.36
N ASP A 104 -6.02 -27.90 8.99
CA ASP A 104 -6.05 -29.03 9.96
C ASP A 104 -6.50 -28.59 11.36
N ASP A 105 -7.35 -27.55 11.43
CA ASP A 105 -7.91 -27.03 12.69
C ASP A 105 -9.25 -27.70 13.05
N GLY A 106 -9.88 -28.39 12.09
CA GLY A 106 -11.22 -28.95 12.21
C GLY A 106 -12.36 -27.93 12.35
N LEU A 107 -12.03 -26.64 12.39
CA LEU A 107 -12.93 -25.50 12.64
C LEU A 107 -13.09 -24.60 11.42
N SER A 108 -12.26 -24.77 10.39
CA SER A 108 -12.30 -23.97 9.18
C SER A 108 -13.65 -24.09 8.47
N PHE A 109 -14.24 -22.92 8.23
CA PHE A 109 -15.52 -22.76 7.54
C PHE A 109 -15.40 -22.99 6.03
N VAL A 110 -14.20 -22.77 5.49
CA VAL A 110 -13.90 -22.77 4.06
C VAL A 110 -12.88 -23.82 3.66
N GLU A 111 -12.95 -24.22 2.39
CA GLU A 111 -11.93 -24.96 1.66
C GLU A 111 -11.23 -24.02 0.69
N TYR A 112 -9.97 -24.31 0.39
CA TYR A 112 -9.14 -23.51 -0.51
C TYR A 112 -8.65 -24.36 -1.68
N LYS A 113 -8.44 -23.71 -2.83
CA LYS A 113 -7.81 -24.30 -4.01
C LYS A 113 -7.01 -23.22 -4.73
N PHE A 114 -5.81 -23.54 -5.18
CA PHE A 114 -5.01 -22.67 -6.02
C PHE A 114 -4.90 -23.28 -7.42
N GLU A 115 -5.12 -22.48 -8.44
CA GLU A 115 -5.12 -22.91 -9.84
C GLU A 115 -4.21 -21.99 -10.64
N VAL A 116 -3.50 -22.58 -11.59
CA VAL A 116 -2.69 -21.88 -12.59
C VAL A 116 -3.08 -22.44 -13.96
N GLU A 117 -3.33 -21.55 -14.92
CA GLU A 117 -3.65 -21.88 -16.30
C GLU A 117 -2.78 -21.04 -17.24
N LYS A 118 -2.26 -21.65 -18.30
CA LYS A 118 -1.51 -20.94 -19.33
C LYS A 118 -2.45 -20.07 -20.15
N ASN A 119 -2.10 -18.80 -20.32
CA ASN A 119 -2.89 -17.87 -21.10
C ASN A 119 -2.38 -17.73 -22.55
N ALA A 120 -3.14 -17.02 -23.38
CA ALA A 120 -2.85 -16.89 -24.82
C ALA A 120 -1.57 -16.10 -25.14
N THR A 121 -1.01 -15.35 -24.19
CA THR A 121 0.13 -14.46 -24.37
C THR A 121 1.46 -15.07 -23.90
N ASN A 122 1.54 -16.41 -23.84
CA ASN A 122 2.69 -17.14 -23.27
C ASN A 122 2.96 -16.78 -21.80
N GLY A 123 1.91 -16.35 -21.10
CA GLY A 123 1.88 -16.12 -19.67
C GLY A 123 1.04 -17.16 -18.95
N TYR A 124 0.76 -16.87 -17.68
CA TYR A 124 -0.12 -17.68 -16.85
C TYR A 124 -1.07 -16.80 -16.07
N ASP A 125 -2.31 -17.24 -15.98
CA ASP A 125 -3.31 -16.72 -15.08
C ASP A 125 -3.37 -17.64 -13.86
N TYR A 126 -3.55 -17.06 -12.68
CA TYR A 126 -3.65 -17.84 -11.45
C TYR A 126 -4.74 -17.32 -10.54
N SER A 127 -5.28 -18.21 -9.70
CA SER A 127 -6.23 -17.84 -8.67
C SER A 127 -6.11 -18.70 -7.43
N LEU A 128 -6.18 -18.07 -6.26
CA LEU A 128 -6.54 -18.70 -5.00
C LEU A 128 -8.04 -18.51 -4.79
N SER A 129 -8.76 -19.62 -4.77
CA SER A 129 -10.21 -19.65 -4.59
C SER A 129 -10.57 -20.24 -3.23
N MET A 130 -11.68 -19.76 -2.67
CA MET A 130 -12.30 -20.33 -1.47
C MET A 130 -13.77 -20.69 -1.69
N ARG A 131 -14.25 -21.68 -0.94
CA ARG A 131 -15.68 -22.05 -0.90
C ARG A 131 -16.10 -22.46 0.50
N THR A 132 -17.38 -22.29 0.81
CA THR A 132 -17.95 -22.81 2.06
C THR A 132 -17.89 -24.33 2.08
N ARG A 133 -17.57 -24.90 3.24
CA ARG A 133 -17.51 -26.36 3.44
C ARG A 133 -18.88 -26.97 3.72
N ASN A 134 -19.73 -26.29 4.49
CA ASN A 134 -21.04 -26.81 4.89
C ASN A 134 -22.11 -25.69 4.96
N PRO A 135 -23.07 -25.65 4.02
CA PRO A 135 -23.14 -26.48 2.81
C PRO A 135 -21.95 -26.23 1.88
N VAL A 136 -21.64 -27.22 1.02
CA VAL A 136 -20.57 -27.06 0.02
C VAL A 136 -21.00 -26.00 -0.99
N GLY A 137 -20.23 -24.91 -1.06
CA GLY A 137 -20.47 -23.78 -1.97
C GLY A 137 -19.72 -23.89 -3.30
N SER A 138 -19.90 -22.86 -4.13
CA SER A 138 -19.07 -22.65 -5.34
C SER A 138 -17.69 -22.11 -4.98
N TRP A 139 -16.70 -22.33 -5.86
CA TRP A 139 -15.37 -21.71 -5.75
C TRP A 139 -15.44 -20.22 -6.09
N ASN A 140 -14.89 -19.38 -5.21
CA ASN A 140 -14.85 -17.94 -5.37
C ASN A 140 -13.38 -17.49 -5.43
N PRO A 141 -12.91 -16.93 -6.55
CA PRO A 141 -11.52 -16.51 -6.71
C PRO A 141 -11.28 -15.21 -5.94
N VAL A 142 -10.72 -15.31 -4.74
CA VAL A 142 -10.51 -14.18 -3.83
C VAL A 142 -9.16 -13.52 -4.03
N TYR A 143 -8.19 -14.24 -4.59
CA TYR A 143 -6.93 -13.68 -5.01
C TYR A 143 -6.62 -14.16 -6.42
N THR A 144 -6.42 -13.24 -7.34
CA THR A 144 -6.21 -13.52 -8.75
C THR A 144 -4.96 -12.81 -9.24
N GLY A 145 -4.43 -13.25 -10.35
CA GLY A 145 -3.38 -12.52 -11.03
C GLY A 145 -3.02 -13.13 -12.36
N SER A 146 -2.17 -12.42 -13.08
CA SER A 146 -1.61 -12.87 -14.34
C SER A 146 -0.16 -12.45 -14.40
N PHE A 147 0.68 -13.18 -15.12
CA PHE A 147 2.02 -12.72 -15.46
C PHE A 147 2.40 -13.16 -16.86
N ILE A 148 3.17 -12.31 -17.53
CA ILE A 148 3.75 -12.62 -18.84
C ILE A 148 5.17 -13.11 -18.62
N SER A 149 5.46 -14.28 -19.19
CA SER A 149 6.83 -14.81 -19.23
C SER A 149 7.48 -14.37 -20.53
N SER A 150 8.31 -13.32 -20.45
CA SER A 150 9.03 -12.80 -21.63
C SER A 150 10.18 -13.70 -22.09
N ASP A 151 10.65 -14.60 -21.22
CA ASP A 151 11.61 -15.68 -21.44
C ASP A 151 11.45 -16.73 -20.32
N GLU A 152 12.03 -17.94 -20.44
CA GLU A 152 11.88 -19.06 -19.48
C GLU A 152 12.19 -18.72 -17.99
N ASN A 153 12.74 -17.55 -17.68
CA ASN A 153 13.08 -17.12 -16.32
C ASN A 153 12.70 -15.67 -15.97
N ALA A 154 11.90 -15.00 -16.81
CA ALA A 154 11.66 -13.56 -16.71
C ALA A 154 10.18 -13.22 -16.49
N PHE A 155 9.73 -13.32 -15.23
CA PHE A 155 8.42 -12.83 -14.75
C PHE A 155 8.50 -11.33 -14.48
N ASN A 156 8.61 -10.57 -15.57
CA ASN A 156 8.90 -9.16 -15.51
C ASN A 156 7.63 -8.30 -15.50
N GLU A 157 6.47 -8.84 -15.84
CA GLU A 157 5.24 -8.06 -15.92
C GLU A 157 4.05 -8.90 -15.48
N GLY A 158 3.13 -8.29 -14.74
CA GLY A 158 1.92 -8.97 -14.34
C GLY A 158 1.00 -8.12 -13.46
N THR A 159 -0.08 -8.77 -13.04
CA THR A 159 -1.10 -8.22 -12.17
C THR A 159 -1.38 -9.17 -11.02
N MET A 160 -1.83 -8.63 -9.89
CA MET A 160 -2.43 -9.39 -8.81
C MET A 160 -3.53 -8.57 -8.14
N SER A 161 -4.60 -9.21 -7.71
CA SER A 161 -5.68 -8.57 -6.96
C SER A 161 -6.15 -9.48 -5.83
N PHE A 162 -6.52 -8.89 -4.70
CA PHE A 162 -7.19 -9.55 -3.59
C PHE A 162 -8.55 -8.88 -3.36
N ASN A 163 -9.63 -9.64 -3.51
CA ASN A 163 -11.00 -9.20 -3.28
C ASN A 163 -11.48 -9.64 -1.88
N PHE A 164 -11.31 -8.75 -0.91
CA PHE A 164 -11.68 -8.98 0.49
C PHE A 164 -13.19 -8.97 0.71
N THR A 165 -13.95 -8.23 -0.11
CA THR A 165 -15.43 -8.28 -0.09
C THR A 165 -15.93 -9.69 -0.43
N LEU A 166 -15.37 -10.30 -1.48
CA LEU A 166 -15.71 -11.68 -1.85
C LEU A 166 -15.25 -12.65 -0.77
N ALA A 167 -14.03 -12.46 -0.23
CA ALA A 167 -13.51 -13.32 0.83
C ALA A 167 -14.39 -13.30 2.09
N SER A 168 -14.77 -12.11 2.60
CA SER A 168 -15.66 -11.96 3.75
C SER A 168 -17.08 -12.46 3.51
N SER A 169 -17.56 -12.46 2.26
CA SER A 169 -18.85 -13.06 1.92
C SER A 169 -18.85 -14.60 2.01
N VAL A 170 -17.68 -15.24 1.93
CA VAL A 170 -17.51 -16.70 1.95
C VAL A 170 -17.05 -17.18 3.33
N ASP A 171 -16.11 -16.48 3.96
CA ASP A 171 -15.62 -16.77 5.31
C ASP A 171 -15.98 -15.64 6.29
N PRO A 172 -16.93 -15.87 7.23
CA PRO A 172 -17.34 -14.85 8.20
C PRO A 172 -16.25 -14.52 9.23
N ALA A 173 -15.13 -15.24 9.27
CA ALA A 173 -13.98 -14.89 10.10
C ALA A 173 -13.16 -13.73 9.52
N ILE A 174 -13.28 -13.47 8.20
CA ILE A 174 -12.61 -12.37 7.52
C ILE A 174 -13.41 -11.08 7.77
N ARG A 175 -12.76 -10.10 8.38
CA ARG A 175 -13.39 -8.80 8.72
C ARG A 175 -13.08 -7.70 7.71
N GLN A 176 -12.05 -7.91 6.91
CA GLN A 176 -11.66 -6.98 5.86
C GLN A 176 -12.69 -7.00 4.72
N SER A 177 -12.82 -5.86 4.05
CA SER A 177 -13.61 -5.73 2.82
C SER A 177 -12.89 -4.86 1.80
N GLY A 178 -13.48 -4.71 0.62
CA GLY A 178 -12.90 -3.98 -0.51
C GLY A 178 -12.03 -4.84 -1.40
N GLU A 179 -11.21 -4.19 -2.21
CA GLU A 179 -10.27 -4.80 -3.14
C GLU A 179 -8.94 -4.07 -3.11
N ILE A 180 -7.85 -4.82 -3.24
CA ILE A 180 -6.52 -4.27 -3.48
C ILE A 180 -6.00 -4.91 -4.75
N SER A 181 -5.61 -4.10 -5.73
CA SER A 181 -5.03 -4.54 -7.00
C SER A 181 -3.63 -3.95 -7.19
N VAL A 182 -2.78 -4.69 -7.88
CA VAL A 182 -1.39 -4.35 -8.15
C VAL A 182 -1.10 -4.70 -9.60
N SER A 183 -0.54 -3.76 -10.35
CA SER A 183 0.14 -4.00 -11.61
C SER A 183 1.63 -3.76 -11.41
N TYR A 184 2.48 -4.62 -11.95
CA TYR A 184 3.93 -4.48 -11.83
C TYR A 184 4.60 -4.70 -13.18
N ASN A 185 5.65 -3.92 -13.42
CA ASN A 185 6.59 -4.09 -14.50
C ASN A 185 8.03 -3.92 -13.97
N TYR A 186 8.87 -4.89 -14.28
CA TYR A 186 10.28 -4.94 -13.98
C TYR A 186 11.05 -5.13 -15.29
N SER A 187 11.40 -4.01 -15.92
CA SER A 187 12.14 -4.02 -17.19
C SER A 187 13.46 -3.27 -17.05
N ASN A 188 14.53 -3.87 -17.58
CA ASN A 188 15.88 -3.27 -17.61
C ASN A 188 16.40 -2.81 -16.23
N GLY A 189 16.03 -3.51 -15.17
CA GLY A 189 16.39 -3.17 -13.80
C GLY A 189 15.60 -2.01 -13.17
N GLY A 190 14.69 -1.41 -13.94
CA GLY A 190 13.70 -0.46 -13.45
C GLY A 190 12.47 -1.17 -12.88
N LYS A 191 11.75 -0.47 -12.03
CA LYS A 191 10.49 -0.90 -11.42
C LYS A 191 9.41 0.12 -11.75
N ASP A 192 8.23 -0.37 -12.04
CA ASP A 192 7.01 0.40 -12.23
C ASP A 192 5.88 -0.41 -11.57
N ASN A 193 5.31 0.11 -10.48
CA ASN A 193 4.24 -0.58 -9.75
C ASN A 193 3.08 0.38 -9.55
N LEU A 194 1.89 -0.04 -9.96
CA LEU A 194 0.64 0.64 -9.69
C LEU A 194 -0.13 -0.19 -8.67
N VAL A 195 -0.65 0.44 -7.61
CA VAL A 195 -1.46 -0.21 -6.59
C VAL A 195 -2.72 0.60 -6.36
N SER A 196 -3.87 -0.05 -6.36
CA SER A 196 -5.17 0.58 -6.14
C SER A 196 -5.92 -0.13 -5.02
N PHE A 197 -6.46 0.66 -4.11
CA PHE A 197 -7.32 0.24 -3.01
C PHE A 197 -8.72 0.77 -3.30
N VAL A 198 -9.70 -0.14 -3.34
CA VAL A 198 -11.10 0.20 -3.61
C VAL A 198 -11.95 -0.25 -2.44
N ASP A 199 -12.56 0.71 -1.74
CA ASP A 199 -13.38 0.51 -0.55
C ASP A 199 -12.75 -0.43 0.49
N PHE A 200 -11.42 -0.35 0.62
CA PHE A 200 -10.67 -1.25 1.48
C PHE A 200 -10.95 -0.92 2.95
N VAL A 201 -11.39 -1.91 3.71
CA VAL A 201 -11.58 -1.81 5.16
C VAL A 201 -10.66 -2.81 5.81
N ASP A 202 -9.86 -2.35 6.77
CA ASP A 202 -8.96 -3.21 7.53
C ASP A 202 -9.73 -4.05 8.58
N GLU A 203 -9.00 -4.89 9.33
CA GLU A 203 -9.63 -5.74 10.35
C GLU A 203 -10.17 -4.97 11.56
N HIS A 204 -9.75 -3.71 11.74
CA HIS A 204 -10.14 -2.83 12.84
C HIS A 204 -11.39 -2.02 12.49
N GLY A 205 -11.75 -1.93 11.21
CA GLY A 205 -12.98 -1.31 10.76
C GLY A 205 -12.89 0.21 10.65
N ASN A 206 -11.72 0.76 10.33
CA ASN A 206 -11.45 2.21 10.24
C ASN A 206 -12.14 2.92 9.04
N GLY A 207 -13.29 2.41 8.59
CA GLY A 207 -14.00 2.89 7.41
C GLY A 207 -13.31 2.50 6.09
N PRO A 208 -14.02 2.63 4.95
CA PRO A 208 -13.45 2.32 3.65
C PRO A 208 -12.43 3.38 3.24
N VAL A 209 -11.29 2.90 2.75
CA VAL A 209 -10.19 3.67 2.14
C VAL A 209 -10.18 3.43 0.64
N ASN A 210 -10.18 4.52 -0.12
CA ASN A 210 -9.86 4.53 -1.54
C ASN A 210 -8.53 5.23 -1.72
N ALA A 211 -7.58 4.58 -2.38
CA ALA A 211 -6.25 5.12 -2.58
C ALA A 211 -5.54 4.50 -3.78
N ASP A 212 -4.77 5.32 -4.48
CA ASP A 212 -3.94 4.92 -5.61
C ASP A 212 -2.47 5.25 -5.34
N TYR A 213 -1.59 4.37 -5.79
CA TYR A 213 -0.15 4.46 -5.59
C TYR A 213 0.55 4.14 -6.90
N HIS A 214 1.47 5.00 -7.33
CA HIS A 214 2.35 4.73 -8.48
C HIS A 214 3.80 4.88 -8.06
N TYR A 215 4.54 3.78 -8.06
CA TYR A 215 5.95 3.76 -7.71
C TYR A 215 6.80 3.41 -8.91
N VAL A 216 7.66 4.35 -9.33
CA VAL A 216 8.63 4.14 -10.39
C VAL A 216 10.03 4.35 -9.86
N ALA A 217 10.91 3.38 -10.08
CA ALA A 217 12.32 3.49 -9.76
C ALA A 217 13.19 2.99 -10.91
N ALA A 218 14.07 3.85 -11.42
CA ALA A 218 15.07 3.46 -12.39
C ALA A 218 16.17 2.60 -11.74
N SER A 219 16.89 1.84 -12.55
CA SER A 219 18.04 1.04 -12.09
C SER A 219 19.15 1.88 -11.46
N ALA A 220 19.27 3.16 -11.85
CA ALA A 220 20.19 4.11 -11.27
C ALA A 220 19.77 4.65 -9.87
N GLY A 221 18.56 4.30 -9.41
CA GLY A 221 18.06 4.63 -8.07
C GLY A 221 17.24 5.92 -7.98
N ASN A 222 17.16 6.73 -9.04
CA ASN A 222 16.21 7.84 -9.13
C ASN A 222 14.79 7.32 -9.42
N GLY A 223 13.77 8.08 -9.05
CA GLY A 223 12.40 7.64 -9.20
C GLY A 223 11.38 8.66 -8.72
N PHE A 224 10.12 8.23 -8.77
CA PHE A 224 9.01 8.95 -8.19
C PHE A 224 8.01 8.00 -7.53
N PHE A 225 7.20 8.60 -6.67
CA PHE A 225 6.12 7.98 -5.94
C PHE A 225 4.95 8.95 -5.95
N ASP A 226 3.87 8.54 -6.60
CA ASP A 226 2.61 9.26 -6.59
C ASP A 226 1.62 8.54 -5.68
N TYR A 227 0.84 9.32 -4.95
CA TYR A 227 -0.16 8.81 -4.03
C TYR A 227 -1.39 9.72 -4.02
N GLU A 228 -2.55 9.10 -4.15
CA GLU A 228 -3.85 9.76 -4.02
C GLU A 228 -4.70 8.99 -3.02
N ALA A 229 -5.45 9.71 -2.19
CA ALA A 229 -6.38 9.12 -1.24
C ALA A 229 -7.52 10.07 -0.90
N THR A 230 -8.66 9.48 -0.54
CA THR A 230 -9.79 10.21 0.05
C THR A 230 -9.95 9.83 1.52
N ALA A 231 -9.61 10.76 2.42
CA ALA A 231 -9.62 10.55 3.86
C ALA A 231 -10.05 11.83 4.59
N ASP A 232 -10.63 11.67 5.78
CA ASP A 232 -10.90 12.78 6.69
C ASP A 232 -9.60 13.10 7.45
N ILE A 233 -9.01 14.26 7.15
CA ILE A 233 -7.72 14.69 7.72
C ILE A 233 -7.85 15.31 9.11
N HIS A 234 -9.07 15.44 9.63
CA HIS A 234 -9.41 16.05 10.90
C HIS A 234 -9.78 15.04 12.00
N THR A 235 -9.73 13.75 11.71
CA THR A 235 -10.12 12.63 12.59
C THR A 235 -9.55 12.68 14.02
N ASP A 236 -8.32 13.16 14.18
CA ASP A 236 -7.60 13.29 15.46
C ASP A 236 -7.60 14.73 16.04
N ASP A 237 -8.30 15.67 15.41
CA ASP A 237 -8.46 17.04 15.90
C ASP A 237 -9.57 17.07 16.98
N PRO A 238 -9.35 17.72 18.15
CA PRO A 238 -10.42 17.96 19.12
C PRO A 238 -11.68 18.59 18.53
N ASP A 239 -11.52 19.38 17.47
CA ASP A 239 -12.59 20.02 16.71
C ASP A 239 -12.99 19.22 15.46
N GLY A 240 -12.37 18.06 15.20
CA GLY A 240 -12.56 17.22 14.01
C GLY A 240 -13.98 16.71 13.82
N ALA A 241 -14.74 16.56 14.91
CA ALA A 241 -16.17 16.28 14.83
C ALA A 241 -16.98 17.39 14.09
N SER A 242 -16.40 18.58 13.95
CA SER A 242 -16.98 19.72 13.21
C SER A 242 -16.63 19.71 11.72
N TYR A 243 -15.66 18.89 11.31
CA TYR A 243 -15.13 18.76 9.95
C TYR A 243 -15.09 17.26 9.57
N PRO A 244 -16.24 16.62 9.35
CA PRO A 244 -16.34 15.18 9.14
C PRO A 244 -16.27 14.76 7.66
N LEU A 245 -16.09 15.71 6.73
CA LEU A 245 -16.05 15.41 5.32
C LEU A 245 -14.65 14.92 4.96
N LYS A 246 -14.55 14.07 3.93
CA LYS A 246 -13.27 13.53 3.50
C LYS A 246 -12.65 14.44 2.45
N GLU A 247 -11.40 14.81 2.66
CA GLU A 247 -10.58 15.51 1.69
C GLU A 247 -9.97 14.54 0.67
N HIS A 248 -9.73 15.07 -0.53
CA HIS A 248 -8.90 14.44 -1.54
C HIS A 248 -7.46 14.94 -1.38
N LEU A 249 -6.57 14.03 -0.98
CA LEU A 249 -5.13 14.25 -0.87
C LEU A 249 -4.44 13.65 -2.10
N ALA A 250 -3.63 14.45 -2.78
CA ALA A 250 -2.74 14.03 -3.85
C ALA A 250 -1.30 14.40 -3.46
N LEU A 251 -0.32 13.51 -3.67
CA LEU A 251 1.09 13.84 -3.47
C LEU A 251 1.99 13.14 -4.47
N ARG A 252 3.05 13.85 -4.89
CA ARG A 252 4.12 13.37 -5.75
C ARG A 252 5.46 13.59 -5.10
N SER A 253 6.13 12.50 -4.78
CA SER A 253 7.50 12.48 -4.25
C SER A 253 8.47 12.07 -5.35
N ARG A 254 9.55 12.83 -5.54
CA ARG A 254 10.56 12.60 -6.58
C ARG A 254 11.94 12.64 -5.95
N TRP A 255 12.84 11.75 -6.38
CA TRP A 255 14.21 11.71 -5.86
C TRP A 255 15.23 11.38 -6.93
N THR A 256 16.45 11.86 -6.73
CA THR A 256 17.58 11.57 -7.61
C THR A 256 18.34 10.34 -7.10
N ALA A 257 19.26 9.84 -7.91
CA ALA A 257 20.14 8.73 -7.54
C ALA A 257 21.00 9.01 -6.28
N ASN A 258 21.22 10.28 -5.93
CA ASN A 258 21.99 10.67 -4.74
C ASN A 258 21.15 10.69 -3.44
N GLY A 259 19.83 10.46 -3.54
CA GLY A 259 18.90 10.44 -2.41
C GLY A 259 18.24 11.78 -2.07
N ALA A 260 18.69 12.91 -2.63
CA ALA A 260 17.99 14.18 -2.52
C ALA A 260 16.68 14.15 -3.32
N GLY A 261 15.68 14.90 -2.84
CA GLY A 261 14.34 14.82 -3.41
C GLY A 261 13.42 15.97 -3.02
N ARG A 262 12.19 15.89 -3.52
CA ARG A 262 11.09 16.81 -3.26
C ARG A 262 9.77 16.06 -3.22
N THR A 263 8.88 16.49 -2.35
CA THR A 263 7.47 16.12 -2.38
C THR A 263 6.63 17.36 -2.56
N ASP A 264 5.62 17.22 -3.40
CA ASP A 264 4.56 18.20 -3.65
C ASP A 264 3.24 17.53 -3.32
N ALA A 265 2.40 18.18 -2.51
CA ALA A 265 1.11 17.67 -2.11
C ALA A 265 0.02 18.71 -2.31
N THR A 266 -1.17 18.25 -2.69
CA THR A 266 -2.40 19.03 -2.76
C THR A 266 -3.49 18.40 -1.90
N VAL A 267 -4.29 19.25 -1.27
CA VAL A 267 -5.49 18.88 -0.53
C VAL A 267 -6.64 19.69 -1.11
N THR A 268 -7.70 18.97 -1.47
CA THR A 268 -8.90 19.51 -2.12
C THR A 268 -10.15 18.84 -1.56
N GLU A 269 -11.32 19.35 -1.93
CA GLU A 269 -12.62 18.80 -1.53
C GLU A 269 -12.84 18.76 0.00
N GLY A 270 -13.67 17.85 0.50
CA GLY A 270 -13.93 17.70 1.94
C GLY A 270 -14.48 18.97 2.59
N ASP A 271 -13.89 19.32 3.74
CA ASP A 271 -14.29 20.48 4.54
C ASP A 271 -13.70 21.81 4.05
N LEU A 272 -12.73 21.81 3.13
CA LEU A 272 -12.05 23.01 2.63
C LEU A 272 -13.02 24.09 2.11
N PRO A 273 -14.06 23.77 1.31
CA PRO A 273 -15.01 24.78 0.82
C PRO A 273 -15.76 25.51 1.95
N SER A 274 -16.03 24.83 3.07
CA SER A 274 -16.68 25.44 4.23
C SER A 274 -15.79 26.49 4.92
N LEU A 275 -14.47 26.30 4.82
CA LEU A 275 -13.43 27.20 5.26
C LEU A 275 -13.05 28.26 4.20
N SER A 276 -13.79 28.31 3.09
CA SER A 276 -13.50 29.17 1.93
C SER A 276 -12.16 28.88 1.24
N ILE A 277 -11.55 27.73 1.51
CA ILE A 277 -10.32 27.25 0.87
C ILE A 277 -10.72 26.48 -0.40
N THR A 278 -10.07 26.79 -1.53
CA THR A 278 -10.32 26.09 -2.80
C THR A 278 -9.24 25.09 -3.15
N ASP A 279 -8.02 25.31 -2.63
CA ASP A 279 -6.83 24.55 -2.95
C ASP A 279 -5.81 24.81 -1.84
N TYR A 280 -5.25 23.74 -1.28
CA TYR A 280 -4.19 23.80 -0.28
C TYR A 280 -3.02 22.96 -0.77
N ARG A 281 -1.81 23.51 -0.71
CA ARG A 281 -0.60 22.87 -1.23
C ARG A 281 0.53 22.92 -0.23
N ILE A 282 1.37 21.90 -0.26
CA ILE A 282 2.59 21.82 0.52
C ILE A 282 3.70 21.30 -0.37
N SER A 283 4.89 21.87 -0.25
CA SER A 283 6.08 21.30 -0.86
C SER A 283 7.23 21.25 0.14
N GLU A 284 7.95 20.13 0.16
CA GLU A 284 9.15 19.95 0.97
C GLU A 284 10.28 19.37 0.11
N CYS A 285 11.47 19.96 0.18
CA CYS A 285 12.68 19.38 -0.40
C CYS A 285 13.60 18.83 0.70
N TRP A 286 14.29 17.73 0.39
CA TRP A 286 15.35 17.17 1.23
C TRP A 286 16.66 16.99 0.49
N GLY A 287 17.77 17.14 1.22
CA GLY A 287 19.12 16.92 0.70
C GLY A 287 19.53 15.44 0.67
N ASN A 288 20.75 15.16 0.24
CA ASN A 288 21.32 13.80 0.21
C ASN A 288 21.54 13.15 1.59
N THR A 289 21.39 13.91 2.68
CA THR A 289 21.35 13.40 4.07
C THR A 289 19.93 13.10 4.54
N PHE A 290 18.93 13.24 3.66
CA PHE A 290 17.50 13.11 3.94
C PHE A 290 16.92 14.17 4.89
N SER A 291 17.72 15.20 5.19
CA SER A 291 17.31 16.35 5.97
C SER A 291 16.50 17.32 5.13
N SER A 292 15.42 17.87 5.70
CA SER A 292 14.62 18.94 5.11
C SER A 292 15.47 20.19 4.89
N VAL A 293 15.49 20.69 3.65
CA VAL A 293 16.25 21.89 3.23
C VAL A 293 15.36 23.03 2.78
N TYR A 294 14.08 22.76 2.50
CA TYR A 294 13.09 23.74 2.08
C TYR A 294 11.68 23.22 2.40
N MET A 295 10.80 24.10 2.87
CA MET A 295 9.37 23.83 2.94
C MET A 295 8.54 25.09 2.70
N GLU A 296 7.52 24.97 1.86
CA GLU A 296 6.51 26.01 1.61
C GLU A 296 5.10 25.44 1.74
N GLU A 297 4.17 26.31 2.13
CA GLU A 297 2.73 26.03 2.16
C GLU A 297 2.00 27.12 1.39
N TRP A 298 0.94 26.74 0.69
CA TRP A 298 0.08 27.63 -0.09
C TRP A 298 -1.38 27.31 0.20
N ALA A 299 -2.20 28.35 0.38
CA ALA A 299 -3.66 28.22 0.36
C ALA A 299 -4.30 29.23 -0.59
N SER A 300 -5.23 28.78 -1.43
CA SER A 300 -6.06 29.64 -2.26
C SER A 300 -7.47 29.73 -1.67
N PHE A 301 -8.07 30.92 -1.72
CA PHE A 301 -9.38 31.19 -1.11
C PHE A 301 -10.38 31.72 -2.13
N THR A 302 -11.66 31.49 -1.88
CA THR A 302 -12.75 32.04 -2.71
C THR A 302 -12.95 33.54 -2.54
N THR A 303 -12.69 34.07 -1.33
CA THR A 303 -13.05 35.45 -0.94
C THR A 303 -11.88 36.27 -0.39
N ALA A 304 -10.68 35.70 -0.35
CA ALA A 304 -9.47 36.34 0.16
C ALA A 304 -8.30 36.18 -0.82
N ASP A 305 -7.27 37.01 -0.63
CA ASP A 305 -6.02 36.86 -1.39
C ASP A 305 -5.36 35.51 -1.05
N PRO A 306 -4.69 34.85 -2.02
CA PRO A 306 -3.93 33.63 -1.76
C PRO A 306 -2.88 33.86 -0.67
N TRP A 307 -2.72 32.86 0.17
CA TRP A 307 -1.70 32.82 1.20
C TRP A 307 -0.57 31.90 0.77
N ASN A 308 0.67 32.32 1.01
CA ASN A 308 1.86 31.52 0.80
C ASN A 308 2.84 31.83 1.94
N GLU A 309 3.35 30.79 2.58
CA GLU A 309 4.37 30.88 3.63
C GLU A 309 5.51 29.89 3.36
N VAL A 310 6.72 30.42 3.26
CA VAL A 310 7.94 29.61 3.36
C VAL A 310 8.20 29.34 4.84
N LYS A 311 8.06 28.09 5.27
CA LYS A 311 8.31 27.69 6.66
C LYS A 311 9.79 27.72 7.00
N TRP A 312 10.63 27.26 6.08
CA TRP A 312 12.09 27.34 6.20
C TRP A 312 12.81 27.09 4.88
N GLY A 313 14.09 27.45 4.87
CA GLY A 313 14.98 27.21 3.74
C GLY A 313 14.74 28.18 2.59
N GLU A 314 15.35 27.86 1.45
CA GLU A 314 15.23 28.61 0.20
C GLU A 314 14.91 27.62 -0.91
N ALA A 315 14.01 27.94 -1.83
CA ALA A 315 13.65 27.06 -2.95
C ALA A 315 14.88 26.66 -3.79
N SER A 316 15.90 27.52 -3.83
CA SER A 316 17.19 27.24 -4.48
C SER A 316 18.03 26.14 -3.79
N SER A 317 17.64 25.71 -2.59
CA SER A 317 18.26 24.60 -1.85
C SER A 317 17.74 23.24 -2.31
N CYS A 318 16.61 23.20 -3.03
CA CYS A 318 16.17 22.00 -3.74
C CYS A 318 17.17 21.65 -4.86
N GLU A 319 17.28 20.37 -5.20
CA GLU A 319 17.99 19.95 -6.41
C GLU A 319 17.46 20.70 -7.63
N SER A 320 18.32 21.10 -8.57
CA SER A 320 17.93 21.96 -9.68
C SER A 320 16.84 21.36 -10.57
N THR A 321 16.75 20.02 -10.61
CA THR A 321 15.73 19.27 -11.33
C THR A 321 14.39 19.17 -10.59
N MET A 322 14.29 19.73 -9.38
CA MET A 322 13.15 19.59 -8.46
C MET A 322 12.69 20.95 -7.90
N GLN A 323 12.91 22.04 -8.63
CA GLN A 323 12.52 23.37 -8.18
C GLN A 323 11.03 23.67 -8.39
N SER A 324 10.39 23.01 -9.34
CA SER A 324 8.97 23.22 -9.66
C SER A 324 8.08 22.22 -8.92
N PHE A 325 6.93 22.71 -8.49
CA PHE A 325 5.81 21.91 -8.06
C PHE A 325 5.35 20.99 -9.19
N GLU A 326 5.03 19.73 -8.88
CA GLU A 326 4.40 18.78 -9.81
C GLU A 326 3.27 18.02 -9.11
N GLU A 327 2.12 17.92 -9.77
CA GLU A 327 1.00 17.07 -9.33
C GLU A 327 1.29 15.58 -9.67
N PRO A 328 0.64 14.63 -9.00
CA PRO A 328 0.63 13.21 -9.39
C PRO A 328 0.24 12.96 -10.86
N GLU A 329 0.76 11.86 -11.43
CA GLU A 329 0.43 11.38 -12.79
C GLU A 329 -0.10 9.93 -12.71
N PHE A 330 -1.43 9.76 -12.71
CA PHE A 330 -2.12 8.45 -12.76
C PHE A 330 -2.65 8.09 -14.14
#